data_AF-A0A3A4V4D3-F1
#
_entry.id   AF-A0A3A4V4D3-F1
#
_cell.length_a   1.000
_cell.length_b   1.000
_cell.length_c   1.000
_cell.angle_alpha   90.00
_cell.angle_beta   90.00
_cell.angle_gamma   90.00
#
_symmetry.space_group_name_H-M   'P 1'
#
loop_
_entity.id
_entity.type
_entity.pdbx_description
1 polymer ?
#
loop_
_entity_poly.entity_id
_entity_poly.type
_entity_poly.pdbx_seq_one_letter_code
_entity_poly.pdbx_strand_id
1 'polypeptide(L)'
;MPMKSMKRTEIVFSLIANVLLMFIVNNLLNWNLAFVLPKFKNVIWAANLAFGVAILGYLFLLIADGSRKEAVTKITINLFWLNFSYVLYLVFPFDFAAIGIDWLNPLLKFLIVFSIIAMIIAILIEISKITGKK
;
A
#
# COMPACT_ATOMS: atom_id res chain seq x y z
N MET A 1 -0.01 6.62 -27.19
CA MET A 1 0.05 7.70 -26.16
C MET A 1 1.45 7.75 -25.57
N PRO A 2 2.10 8.92 -25.43
CA PRO A 2 3.42 9.00 -24.81
C PRO A 2 3.33 8.58 -23.33
N MET A 3 4.16 7.62 -22.92
CA MET A 3 4.24 7.20 -21.52
C MET A 3 4.80 8.34 -20.68
N LYS A 4 3.96 8.93 -19.83
CA LYS A 4 4.39 9.93 -18.86
C LYS A 4 5.05 9.22 -17.69
N SER A 5 6.37 9.38 -17.55
CA SER A 5 7.09 8.91 -16.38
C SER A 5 6.72 9.74 -15.15
N MET A 6 6.85 9.15 -13.96
CA MET A 6 6.64 9.85 -12.70
C MET A 6 7.55 11.08 -12.59
N LYS A 7 7.00 12.16 -12.04
CA LYS A 7 7.81 13.34 -11.71
C LYS A 7 8.64 13.05 -10.45
N ARG A 8 9.85 13.60 -10.36
CA ARG A 8 10.69 13.48 -9.15
C ARG A 8 9.96 13.89 -7.86
N THR A 9 9.12 14.94 -7.93
CA THR A 9 8.29 15.39 -6.80
C THR A 9 7.30 14.32 -6.34
N GLU A 10 6.70 13.56 -7.26
CA GLU A 10 5.77 12.47 -6.95
C GLU A 10 6.49 11.30 -6.28
N ILE A 11 7.71 10.99 -6.74
CA ILE A 11 8.56 9.95 -6.15
C ILE A 11 8.95 10.33 -4.71
N VAL A 12 9.46 11.55 -4.50
CA VAL A 12 9.87 12.04 -3.17
C VAL A 12 8.68 12.07 -2.22
N PHE A 13 7.52 12.57 -2.66
CA PHE A 13 6.30 12.57 -1.85
C PHE A 13 5.89 11.15 -1.47
N SER A 14 5.91 10.22 -2.42
CA SER A 14 5.58 8.82 -2.15
C SER A 14 6.53 8.19 -1.14
N LEU A 15 7.83 8.49 -1.21
CA LEU A 15 8.82 8.00 -0.27
C LEU A 15 8.55 8.51 1.15
N ILE A 16 8.33 9.82 1.31
CA ILE A 16 8.00 10.44 2.60
C ILE A 16 6.72 9.83 3.19
N ALA A 17 5.67 9.70 2.37
CA ALA A 17 4.40 9.13 2.81
C ALA A 17 4.57 7.68 3.30
N ASN A 18 5.34 6.84 2.58
CA ASN A 18 5.57 5.47 2.98
C ASN A 18 6.37 5.37 4.29
N VAL A 19 7.39 6.22 4.48
CA VAL A 19 8.17 6.26 5.73
C VAL A 19 7.29 6.67 6.92
N LEU A 20 6.47 7.71 6.76
CA LEU A 20 5.56 8.16 7.80
C LEU A 20 4.52 7.11 8.16
N LEU A 21 3.89 6.49 7.16
CA LEU A 21 2.90 5.45 7.39
C LEU A 21 3.51 4.20 8.04
N MET A 22 4.72 3.81 7.64
CA MET A 22 5.45 2.72 8.29
C MET A 22 5.70 3.04 9.77
N PHE A 23 6.11 4.26 10.09
CA PHE A 23 6.27 4.69 11.49
C PHE A 23 4.95 4.59 12.26
N ILE A 24 3.84 5.09 11.70
CA ILE A 24 2.52 5.03 12.33
C ILE A 24 2.12 3.57 12.60
N VAL A 25 2.21 2.70 11.60
CA VAL A 25 1.79 1.30 11.72
C VAL A 25 2.59 0.55 12.79
N ASN A 26 3.91 0.77 12.87
CA ASN A 26 4.74 0.09 13.88
C ASN A 26 4.50 0.60 15.31
N ASN A 27 3.99 1.82 15.47
CA ASN A 27 3.72 2.40 16.78
C ASN A 27 2.24 2.33 17.20
N LEU A 28 1.34 1.91 16.30
CA LEU A 28 -0.10 1.96 16.52
C LEU A 28 -0.54 1.17 17.77
N LEU A 29 0.09 0.02 18.04
CA LEU A 29 -0.19 -0.77 19.25
C LEU A 29 0.28 -0.06 20.54
N ASN A 30 1.36 0.71 20.47
CA ASN A 30 1.89 1.43 21.64
C ASN A 30 1.06 2.67 21.99
N TRP A 31 0.20 3.13 21.08
CA TRP A 31 -0.70 4.24 21.31
C TRP A 31 -1.92 3.87 22.17
N ASN A 32 -2.11 2.58 22.47
CA ASN A 32 -3.19 2.07 23.33
C ASN A 32 -4.58 2.57 22.90
N LEU A 33 -4.82 2.61 21.59
CA LEU A 33 -6.08 3.06 21.02
C LEU A 33 -7.18 2.03 21.27
N ALA A 34 -8.31 2.45 21.84
CA ALA A 34 -9.41 1.56 22.21
C ALA A 34 -10.01 0.75 21.02
N PHE A 35 -9.87 1.26 19.79
CA PHE A 35 -10.38 0.60 18.57
C PHE A 35 -9.35 -0.32 17.89
N VAL A 36 -8.10 -0.38 18.37
CA VAL A 36 -7.04 -1.21 17.77
C VAL A 36 -6.87 -2.46 18.62
N LEU A 37 -7.21 -3.61 18.04
CA LEU A 37 -7.17 -4.89 18.75
C LEU A 37 -5.72 -5.45 18.80
N PRO A 38 -5.37 -6.24 19.83
CA PRO A 38 -4.04 -6.88 19.93
C PRO A 38 -3.65 -7.72 18.70
N LYS A 39 -4.64 -8.26 17.99
CA LYS A 39 -4.45 -9.00 16.73
C LYS A 39 -3.86 -8.13 15.60
N PHE A 40 -3.78 -6.80 15.74
CA PHE A 40 -3.03 -5.92 14.84
C PHE A 40 -1.58 -6.36 14.66
N LYS A 41 -0.98 -6.97 15.69
CA LYS A 41 0.37 -7.55 15.62
C LYS A 41 0.54 -8.53 14.45
N ASN A 42 -0.52 -9.25 14.09
CA ASN A 42 -0.51 -10.24 13.00
C ASN A 42 -0.50 -9.60 11.60
N VAL A 43 -0.64 -8.28 11.50
CA VAL A 43 -0.64 -7.53 10.22
C VAL A 43 0.65 -6.71 10.03
N ILE A 44 1.37 -6.40 11.13
CA ILE A 44 2.57 -5.53 11.10
C ILE A 44 3.64 -6.07 10.13
N TRP A 45 3.86 -7.38 10.09
CA TRP A 45 4.87 -7.98 9.21
C TRP A 45 4.55 -7.70 7.73
N ALA A 46 3.29 -7.87 7.32
CA ALA A 46 2.85 -7.64 5.95
C ALA A 46 2.94 -6.15 5.60
N ALA A 47 2.59 -5.28 6.55
CA ALA A 47 2.75 -3.84 6.40
C ALA A 47 4.22 -3.45 6.17
N ASN A 48 5.12 -3.95 7.02
CA ASN A 48 6.55 -3.66 6.95
C ASN A 48 7.18 -4.14 5.65
N LEU A 49 6.76 -5.29 5.13
CA LEU A 49 7.17 -5.76 3.80
C LEU A 49 6.67 -4.82 2.70
N ALA A 50 5.38 -4.44 2.72
CA ALA A 50 4.81 -3.54 1.71
C ALA A 50 5.48 -2.16 1.72
N PHE A 51 5.63 -1.54 2.90
CA PHE A 51 6.33 -0.26 3.04
C PHE A 51 7.81 -0.36 2.67
N GLY A 52 8.50 -1.40 3.11
CA GLY A 52 9.92 -1.61 2.80
C GLY A 52 10.14 -1.74 1.29
N VAL A 53 9.34 -2.54 0.60
CA VAL A 53 9.40 -2.68 -0.86
C VAL A 53 9.03 -1.38 -1.57
N ALA A 54 8.02 -0.66 -1.09
CA ALA A 54 7.65 0.64 -1.63
C ALA A 54 8.79 1.66 -1.52
N ILE A 55 9.41 1.79 -0.35
CA ILE A 55 10.53 2.70 -0.10
C ILE A 55 11.70 2.33 -1.02
N LEU A 56 12.11 1.06 -1.06
CA LEU A 56 13.19 0.60 -1.93
C LEU A 56 12.87 0.83 -3.41
N GLY A 57 11.63 0.58 -3.82
CA GLY A 57 11.16 0.82 -5.18
C GLY A 57 11.22 2.30 -5.56
N TYR A 58 10.74 3.20 -4.71
CA TYR A 58 10.81 4.65 -4.98
C TYR A 58 12.25 5.17 -4.95
N LEU A 59 13.11 4.67 -4.05
CA LEU A 59 14.56 4.97 -4.08
C LEU A 59 15.19 4.53 -5.40
N PHE A 60 14.85 3.33 -5.87
CA PHE A 60 15.31 2.83 -7.17
C PHE A 60 14.87 3.74 -8.32
N LEU A 61 13.62 4.23 -8.32
CA LEU A 61 13.12 5.15 -9.35
C LEU A 61 13.76 6.55 -9.35
N LEU A 62 14.45 6.95 -8.27
CA LEU A 62 15.22 8.20 -8.27
C LEU A 62 16.47 8.13 -9.16
N ILE A 63 17.04 6.94 -9.31
CA ILE A 63 18.26 6.68 -10.10
C ILE A 63 17.98 5.96 -11.41
N ALA A 64 16.83 5.29 -11.53
CA ALA A 64 16.47 4.48 -12.69
C ALA A 64 15.62 5.26 -13.69
N ASP A 65 16.19 5.57 -14.85
CA ASP A 65 15.42 6.12 -15.97
C ASP A 65 14.80 5.01 -16.82
N GLY A 66 13.57 5.26 -17.29
CA GLY A 66 12.88 4.44 -18.28
C GLY A 66 11.51 3.93 -17.82
N SER A 67 10.52 4.10 -18.69
CA SER A 67 9.12 3.77 -18.41
C SER A 67 8.86 2.30 -18.10
N ARG A 68 9.68 1.38 -18.64
CA ARG A 68 9.58 -0.06 -18.34
C ARG A 68 10.05 -0.40 -16.92
N LYS A 69 11.10 0.25 -16.42
CA LYS A 69 11.58 0.07 -15.05
C LYS A 69 10.54 0.58 -14.06
N GLU A 70 9.96 1.75 -14.35
CA GLU A 70 8.85 2.30 -13.58
C GLU A 70 7.66 1.34 -13.50
N ALA A 71 7.23 0.77 -14.63
CA ALA A 71 6.13 -0.18 -14.66
C ALA A 71 6.42 -1.45 -13.83
N VAL A 72 7.63 -2.02 -13.98
CA VAL A 72 8.04 -3.21 -13.19
C VAL A 72 8.05 -2.89 -11.70
N THR A 73 8.65 -1.77 -11.30
CA THR A 73 8.68 -1.35 -9.90
C THR A 73 7.27 -1.17 -9.34
N LYS A 74 6.36 -0.52 -10.07
CA LYS A 74 4.97 -0.35 -9.65
C LYS A 74 4.21 -1.66 -9.51
N ILE A 75 4.43 -2.62 -10.43
CA ILE A 75 3.85 -3.96 -10.31
C ILE A 75 4.33 -4.63 -9.03
N THR A 76 5.64 -4.62 -8.77
CA THR A 76 6.21 -5.21 -7.55
C THR A 76 5.60 -4.55 -6.31
N ILE A 77 5.59 -3.23 -6.24
CA ILE A 77 4.98 -2.48 -5.12
C ILE A 77 3.52 -2.88 -4.92
N ASN A 78 2.71 -2.89 -5.99
CA ASN A 78 1.29 -3.25 -5.92
C ASN A 78 1.06 -4.69 -5.46
N LEU A 79 1.93 -5.65 -5.80
CA LEU A 79 1.81 -7.03 -5.33
C LEU A 79 1.99 -7.14 -3.81
N PHE A 80 2.95 -6.41 -3.23
CA PHE A 80 3.14 -6.39 -1.79
C PHE A 80 2.02 -5.62 -1.08
N TRP A 81 1.52 -4.53 -1.66
CA TRP A 81 0.33 -3.86 -1.14
C TRP A 81 -0.92 -4.73 -1.20
N LEU A 82 -1.08 -5.53 -2.25
CA LEU A 82 -2.16 -6.50 -2.37
C LEU A 82 -2.08 -7.54 -1.25
N ASN A 83 -0.87 -8.06 -0.97
CA ASN A 83 -0.64 -8.97 0.14
C ASN A 83 -1.00 -8.33 1.49
N PHE A 84 -0.55 -7.10 1.74
CA PHE A 84 -0.89 -6.37 2.96
C PHE A 84 -2.39 -6.14 3.11
N SER A 85 -3.08 -5.63 2.08
CA SER A 85 -4.53 -5.43 2.11
C SER A 85 -5.29 -6.73 2.31
N TYR A 86 -4.84 -7.83 1.71
CA TYR A 86 -5.44 -9.15 1.91
C TYR A 86 -5.29 -9.64 3.35
N VAL A 87 -4.09 -9.55 3.94
CA VAL A 87 -3.85 -9.89 5.35
C VAL A 87 -4.67 -8.99 6.27
N LEU A 88 -4.72 -7.69 5.99
CA LEU A 88 -5.51 -6.72 6.75
C LEU A 88 -7.01 -7.04 6.69
N TYR A 89 -7.52 -7.48 5.54
CA TYR A 89 -8.90 -7.93 5.37
C TYR A 89 -9.21 -9.18 6.21
N LEU A 90 -8.33 -10.20 6.14
CA LEU A 90 -8.53 -11.46 6.85
C LEU A 90 -8.48 -11.29 8.37
N VAL A 91 -7.49 -10.54 8.88
CA VAL A 91 -7.32 -10.34 10.32
C VAL A 91 -8.31 -9.31 10.86
N PHE A 92 -8.59 -8.27 10.07
CA PHE A 92 -9.37 -7.08 10.41
C PHE A 92 -9.18 -6.63 11.87
N PRO A 93 -8.04 -6.00 12.20
CA PRO A 93 -7.61 -5.72 13.58
C PRO A 93 -8.28 -4.52 14.24
N PHE A 94 -9.43 -4.08 13.74
CA PHE A 94 -10.12 -2.90 14.24
C PHE A 94 -11.47 -3.25 14.81
N ASP A 95 -11.84 -2.52 15.86
CA ASP A 95 -13.19 -2.51 16.43
C ASP A 95 -13.60 -1.10 16.82
N PHE A 96 -14.22 -0.39 15.87
CA PHE A 96 -14.74 0.95 16.11
C PHE A 96 -16.01 0.97 16.96
N ALA A 97 -16.63 -0.18 17.24
CA ALA A 97 -17.75 -0.25 18.16
C ALA A 97 -17.35 0.00 19.62
N ALA A 98 -16.11 -0.34 19.96
CA ALA A 98 -15.52 -0.04 21.27
C ALA A 98 -15.47 1.47 21.60
N ILE A 99 -15.58 2.33 20.59
CA ILE A 99 -15.64 3.80 20.75
C ILE A 99 -16.98 4.41 20.30
N GLY A 100 -18.01 3.57 20.07
CA GLY A 100 -19.36 4.01 19.69
C GLY A 100 -19.52 4.45 18.23
N ILE A 101 -18.62 4.04 17.33
CA ILE A 101 -18.63 4.41 15.91
C ILE A 101 -18.70 3.15 15.02
N ASP A 102 -19.69 2.30 15.29
CA ASP A 102 -19.84 0.96 14.70
C ASP A 102 -19.86 0.96 13.16
N TRP A 103 -20.38 2.03 12.54
CA TRP A 103 -20.49 2.16 11.08
C TRP A 103 -19.14 2.23 10.36
N LEU A 104 -18.04 2.55 11.07
CA LEU A 104 -16.69 2.55 10.49
C LEU A 104 -16.16 1.14 10.22
N ASN A 105 -16.58 0.14 10.99
CA ASN A 105 -16.15 -1.25 10.79
C ASN A 105 -16.49 -1.77 9.37
N PRO A 106 -17.77 -1.76 8.93
CA PRO A 106 -18.12 -2.20 7.59
C PRO A 106 -17.56 -1.27 6.49
N LEU A 107 -17.49 0.05 6.73
CA LEU A 107 -16.89 0.97 5.76
C LEU A 107 -15.43 0.66 5.50
N LEU A 108 -14.62 0.45 6.54
CA LEU A 108 -13.20 0.12 6.36
C LEU A 108 -13.01 -1.23 5.68
N LYS A 109 -13.82 -2.24 6.01
CA LYS A 109 -13.80 -3.51 5.26
C LYS A 109 -14.10 -3.30 3.78
N PHE A 110 -15.11 -2.48 3.47
CA PHE A 110 -15.45 -2.14 2.08
C PHE A 110 -14.30 -1.42 1.38
N LEU A 111 -13.68 -0.43 2.02
CA LEU A 111 -12.52 0.28 1.47
C LEU A 111 -11.32 -0.65 1.23
N ILE A 112 -11.09 -1.63 2.11
CA ILE A 112 -10.04 -2.63 1.91
C ILE A 112 -10.33 -3.48 0.66
N VAL A 113 -11.56 -3.98 0.50
CA VAL A 113 -11.96 -4.75 -0.69
C VAL A 113 -11.81 -3.91 -1.96
N PHE A 114 -12.25 -2.65 -1.92
CA PHE A 114 -12.09 -1.73 -3.03
C PHE A 114 -10.61 -1.50 -3.36
N SER A 115 -9.74 -1.37 -2.36
CA SER A 115 -8.29 -1.23 -2.56
C SER A 115 -7.69 -2.45 -3.26
N ILE A 116 -8.13 -3.66 -2.90
CA ILE A 116 -7.66 -4.92 -3.52
C ILE A 116 -8.02 -4.91 -5.01
N ILE A 117 -9.28 -4.58 -5.34
CA ILE A 117 -9.74 -4.49 -6.73
C ILE A 117 -8.95 -3.44 -7.49
N ALA A 118 -8.77 -2.24 -6.91
CA ALA A 118 -8.02 -1.16 -7.53
C ALA A 118 -6.56 -1.55 -7.81
N MET A 119 -5.92 -2.28 -6.90
CA MET A 119 -4.54 -2.78 -7.09
C MET A 119 -4.45 -3.83 -8.19
N ILE A 120 -5.41 -4.74 -8.29
CA ILE A 120 -5.47 -5.71 -9.40
C ILE A 120 -5.55 -4.98 -10.74
N ILE A 121 -6.45 -4.00 -10.85
CA ILE A 121 -6.59 -3.17 -12.05
C ILE A 121 -5.28 -2.42 -12.34
N ALA A 122 -4.64 -1.83 -11.32
CA ALA A 122 -3.37 -1.12 -11.48
C ALA A 122 -2.26 -2.05 -12.01
N ILE A 123 -2.17 -3.28 -11.51
CA ILE A 123 -1.22 -4.28 -12.00
C ILE A 123 -1.48 -4.59 -13.48
N LEU A 124 -2.74 -4.82 -13.88
CA LEU A 124 -3.10 -5.09 -15.27
C LEU A 124 -2.72 -3.93 -16.20
N ILE A 125 -2.95 -2.69 -15.76
CA ILE A 125 -2.56 -1.48 -16.50
C ILE A 125 -1.04 -1.44 -16.67
N GLU A 126 -0.25 -1.68 -15.62
CA GLU A 126 1.22 -1.67 -15.73
C GLU A 126 1.75 -2.83 -16.58
N ILE A 127 1.12 -4.01 -16.57
CA ILE A 127 1.46 -5.12 -17.46
C ILE A 127 1.23 -4.73 -18.93
N SER A 128 0.08 -4.14 -19.25
CA SER A 128 -0.22 -3.71 -20.62
C SER A 128 0.77 -2.68 -21.16
N LYS A 129 1.33 -1.83 -20.29
CA LYS A 129 2.40 -0.89 -20.63
C LYS A 129 3.74 -1.55 -20.97
N ILE A 130 4.01 -2.73 -20.41
CA ILE A 130 5.24 -3.49 -20.67
C ILE A 130 5.09 -4.29 -21.98
N THR A 131 3.92 -4.86 -22.25
CA THR A 131 3.67 -5.74 -23.40
C THR A 131 3.20 -5.01 -24.65
N GLY A 132 2.58 -3.83 -24.50
CA GLY A 132 2.21 -2.96 -25.60
C GLY A 132 3.46 -2.42 -26.29
N LYS A 133 3.84 -3.03 -27.43
CA LYS A 133 4.72 -2.37 -28.41
C LYS A 133 4.05 -1.05 -28.82
N LYS A 134 4.86 0.01 -28.88
CA LYS A 134 4.47 1.34 -29.38
C LYS A 134 3.73 1.24 -30.71
#